data_AF-A0A6B3HSA8-F1
#
_entry.id   AF-A0A6B3HSA8-F1
#
_cell.length_a   1.000
_cell.length_b   1.000
_cell.length_c   1.000
_cell.angle_alpha   90.00
_cell.angle_beta   90.00
_cell.angle_gamma   90.00
#
_symmetry.space_group_name_H-M   'P 1'
#
loop_
_entity.id
_entity.type
_entity.pdbx_description
1 polymer ?
#
loop_
_entity_poly.entity_id
_entity_poly.type
_entity_poly.pdbx_seq_one_letter_code
_entity_poly.pdbx_strand_id
1 'polypeptide(L)'
;RGYVGAPGLTASRFVANPFATDGSRLYRTGDLARFAPDGSLDFLGRADNQIKIRGMRLEIEDVEASLAEHPRVRHTCVVARKNSAGGT
;
A
#
# COMPACT_ATOMS: atom_id res chain seq x y z
N ARG A 1 -11.86 14.92 3.87
CA ARG A 1 -12.35 13.57 4.27
C ARG A 1 -11.18 12.58 4.29
N GLY A 2 -11.31 11.46 5.00
CA GLY A 2 -10.26 10.46 5.28
C GLY A 2 -10.87 9.10 5.63
N TYR A 3 -10.11 8.23 6.31
CA TYR A 3 -10.60 6.92 6.73
C TYR A 3 -11.61 7.02 7.88
N VAL A 4 -12.72 6.29 7.78
CA VAL A 4 -13.80 6.29 8.77
C VAL A 4 -13.31 5.65 10.07
N GLY A 5 -13.52 6.33 11.21
CA GLY A 5 -13.11 5.81 12.52
C GLY A 5 -11.60 5.76 12.77
N ALA A 6 -10.76 6.20 11.83
CA ALA A 6 -9.29 6.06 11.90
C ALA A 6 -8.57 7.41 11.69
N PRO A 7 -8.63 8.32 12.68
CA PRO A 7 -8.02 9.65 12.57
C PRO A 7 -6.49 9.60 12.48
N GLY A 8 -5.82 8.72 13.23
CA GLY A 8 -4.36 8.55 13.18
C GLY A 8 -3.87 8.09 11.81
N LEU A 9 -4.53 7.07 11.24
CA LEU A 9 -4.22 6.60 9.89
C LEU A 9 -4.50 7.69 8.84
N THR A 10 -5.61 8.42 9.00
CA THR A 10 -5.93 9.57 8.13
C THR A 10 -4.83 10.61 8.16
N ALA A 11 -4.35 11.02 9.34
CA ALA A 11 -3.29 12.02 9.46
C ALA A 11 -1.96 11.54 8.83
N SER A 12 -1.65 10.24 8.94
CA SER A 12 -0.43 9.67 8.36
C SER A 12 -0.44 9.56 6.83
N ARG A 13 -1.63 9.43 6.20
CA ARG A 13 -1.78 9.25 4.75
C ARG A 13 -2.25 10.50 4.02
N PHE A 14 -3.04 11.36 4.66
CA PHE A 14 -3.53 12.63 4.11
C PHE A 14 -2.77 13.80 4.76
N VAL A 15 -1.60 14.12 4.20
CA VAL A 15 -0.64 15.09 4.76
C VAL A 15 -0.86 16.50 4.20
N ALA A 16 -0.27 17.51 4.84
CA ALA A 16 -0.31 18.88 4.34
C ALA A 16 0.25 18.97 2.91
N ASN A 17 -0.36 19.80 2.05
CA ASN A 17 0.13 20.06 0.70
C ASN A 17 1.06 21.28 0.69
N PRO A 18 2.40 21.11 0.58
CA PRO A 18 3.32 22.26 0.52
C PRO A 18 3.28 22.99 -0.84
N PHE A 19 2.60 22.43 -1.85
CA PHE A 19 2.52 22.99 -3.19
C PHE A 19 1.28 23.89 -3.41
N ALA A 20 0.45 24.07 -2.37
CA ALA A 20 -0.73 24.92 -2.43
C ALA A 20 -0.90 25.71 -1.14
N THR A 21 -1.51 26.90 -1.25
CA THR A 21 -1.76 27.80 -0.12
C THR A 21 -3.21 27.75 0.39
N ASP A 22 -4.04 26.89 -0.20
CA ASP A 22 -5.49 26.78 0.03
C ASP A 22 -5.86 25.81 1.17
N GLY A 23 -4.87 25.28 1.88
CA GLY A 23 -5.09 24.28 2.93
C GLY A 23 -5.45 22.88 2.40
N SER A 24 -5.24 22.62 1.11
CA SER A 24 -5.38 21.29 0.54
C SER A 24 -4.38 20.29 1.14
N ARG A 25 -4.64 19.00 0.91
CA ARG A 25 -3.84 17.89 1.44
C ARG A 25 -3.42 16.96 0.30
N LEU A 26 -2.24 16.36 0.44
CA LEU A 26 -1.75 15.31 -0.45
C LEU A 26 -2.07 13.93 0.13
N TYR A 27 -2.27 12.95 -0.74
CA TYR A 27 -2.40 11.55 -0.35
C TYR A 27 -1.11 10.77 -0.61
N ARG A 28 -0.58 10.12 0.43
CA ARG A 28 0.63 9.29 0.35
C ARG A 28 0.29 7.88 -0.15
N THR A 29 0.42 7.68 -1.46
CA THR A 29 0.07 6.43 -2.16
C THR A 29 0.91 5.22 -1.74
N GLY A 30 2.17 5.44 -1.33
CA GLY A 30 3.15 4.39 -1.08
C GLY A 30 3.74 3.77 -2.35
N ASP A 31 3.42 4.33 -3.52
CA ASP A 31 4.02 3.91 -4.79
C ASP A 31 5.39 4.57 -4.97
N LEU A 32 6.36 3.79 -5.45
CA LEU A 32 7.66 4.29 -5.88
C LEU A 32 7.56 4.62 -7.37
N ALA A 33 7.96 5.84 -7.72
CA ALA A 33 7.98 6.30 -9.09
C ALA A 33 9.20 7.18 -9.36
N ARG A 34 9.54 7.33 -10.64
CA ARG A 34 10.61 8.20 -11.11
C ARG A 34 10.13 9.04 -12.28
N PHE A 35 10.51 10.31 -12.30
CA PHE A 35 10.29 11.16 -13.46
C PHE A 35 11.26 10.79 -14.59
N ALA A 36 10.72 10.55 -15.77
CA ALA A 36 11.50 10.43 -17.00
C ALA A 36 11.84 11.83 -17.56
N PRO A 37 12.85 11.95 -18.45
CA PRO A 37 13.25 13.23 -19.02
C PRO A 37 12.14 13.96 -19.80
N ASP A 38 11.15 13.22 -20.30
CA ASP A 38 9.99 13.75 -21.02
C ASP A 38 8.84 14.22 -20.09
N GLY A 39 9.03 14.11 -18.77
CA GLY A 39 8.05 14.49 -17.75
C GLY A 39 7.04 13.39 -17.42
N SER A 40 7.13 12.20 -18.04
CA SER A 40 6.32 11.06 -17.67
C SER A 40 6.78 10.43 -16.34
N LEU A 41 5.93 9.61 -15.72
CA LEU A 41 6.22 8.92 -14.46
C LEU A 41 6.35 7.41 -14.67
N ASP A 42 7.56 6.90 -14.48
CA ASP A 42 7.83 5.46 -14.42
C ASP A 42 7.37 4.90 -13.08
N PHE A 43 6.49 3.90 -13.10
CA PHE A 43 6.11 3.15 -11.91
C PHE A 43 7.16 2.08 -11.60
N LEU A 44 7.73 2.12 -10.39
CA LEU A 44 8.82 1.23 -9.96
C LEU A 44 8.36 0.16 -8.97
N GLY A 45 7.13 0.23 -8.48
CA GLY A 45 6.58 -0.71 -7.51
C GLY A 45 6.02 -0.01 -6.28
N ARG A 46 5.90 -0.77 -5.19
CA ARG A 46 5.42 -0.26 -3.90
C ARG A 46 6.56 -0.23 -2.89
N ALA A 47 6.51 0.77 -2.01
CA ALA A 47 7.42 0.90 -0.88
C ALA A 47 6.97 0.05 0.32
N ASP A 48 5.72 -0.40 0.32
CA ASP A 48 5.13 -1.29 1.33
C ASP A 48 4.85 -2.68 0.74
N ASN A 49 4.40 -3.60 1.60
CA ASN A 49 4.18 -5.01 1.27
C ASN A 49 2.86 -5.28 0.53
N GLN A 50 2.14 -4.24 0.15
CA GLN A 50 0.83 -4.39 -0.46
C GLN A 50 0.95 -5.00 -1.85
N ILE A 51 0.16 -6.03 -2.12
CA ILE A 51 0.22 -6.78 -3.39
C ILE A 51 -1.08 -6.65 -4.17
N LYS A 52 -0.97 -6.92 -5.47
CA LYS A 52 -2.12 -7.16 -6.33
C LYS A 52 -2.19 -8.65 -6.63
N ILE A 53 -3.36 -9.26 -6.38
CA ILE A 53 -3.68 -10.60 -6.85
C ILE A 53 -4.94 -10.51 -7.70
N ARG A 54 -4.84 -10.86 -8.99
CA ARG A 54 -5.98 -10.81 -9.94
C ARG A 54 -6.72 -9.46 -9.92
N GLY A 55 -5.97 -8.36 -9.83
CA GLY A 55 -6.51 -6.99 -9.78
C GLY A 55 -7.03 -6.53 -8.41
N MET A 56 -7.15 -7.44 -7.43
CA MET A 56 -7.50 -7.09 -6.05
C MET A 56 -6.27 -6.61 -5.30
N ARG A 57 -6.42 -5.55 -4.51
CA ARG A 57 -5.35 -4.98 -3.69
C ARG A 57 -5.47 -5.55 -2.28
N LEU A 58 -4.45 -6.29 -1.84
CA LEU A 58 -4.43 -6.98 -0.55
C LEU A 58 -3.28 -6.48 0.31
N GLU A 59 -3.56 -6.25 1.59
CA GLU A 59 -2.54 -6.11 2.63
C GLU A 59 -2.13 -7.52 3.09
N ILE A 60 -0.85 -7.84 3.03
CA ILE A 60 -0.37 -9.17 3.38
C ILE A 60 -0.49 -9.40 4.89
N GLU A 61 -0.29 -8.34 5.66
CA GLU A 61 -0.33 -8.30 7.11
C GLU A 61 -1.70 -8.72 7.65
N ASP A 62 -2.79 -8.43 6.93
CA ASP A 62 -4.14 -8.87 7.32
C ASP A 62 -4.27 -10.40 7.27
N VAL A 63 -3.66 -11.04 6.27
CA VAL A 63 -3.63 -12.50 6.14
C VAL A 63 -2.74 -13.10 7.23
N GLU A 64 -1.57 -12.50 7.47
CA GLU A 64 -0.65 -12.94 8.53
C GLU A 64 -1.28 -12.84 9.92
N ALA A 65 -1.99 -11.76 10.21
CA ALA A 65 -2.71 -11.54 11.46
C ALA A 65 -3.82 -12.57 11.64
N SER A 66 -4.66 -12.79 10.62
CA SER A 66 -5.73 -13.78 10.67
C SER A 66 -5.19 -15.21 10.89
N LEU A 67 -4.08 -15.58 10.24
CA LEU A 67 -3.44 -16.88 10.47
C LEU A 67 -2.85 -17.01 11.88
N ALA A 68 -2.35 -15.90 12.44
CA ALA A 68 -1.73 -15.88 13.77
C ALA A 68 -2.75 -16.01 14.91
N GLU A 69 -4.04 -15.73 14.66
CA GLU A 69 -5.12 -15.95 15.64
C GLU A 69 -5.35 -17.44 15.95
N HIS A 70 -4.89 -18.36 15.09
CA HIS A 70 -5.08 -19.78 15.30
C HIS A 70 -4.20 -20.31 16.47
N PRO A 71 -4.77 -20.95 17.52
CA PRO A 71 -4.02 -21.28 18.76
C PRO A 71 -2.79 -22.18 18.59
N ARG A 72 -2.70 -22.92 17.49
CA ARG A 72 -1.57 -23.81 17.18
C ARG A 72 -0.49 -23.17 16.30
N VAL A 73 -0.69 -21.92 15.87
CA VAL A 73 0.24 -21.18 15.01
C VAL A 73 1.10 -20.28 15.90
N ARG A 74 2.42 -20.44 15.81
CA ARG A 74 3.38 -19.63 16.60
C ARG A 74 3.90 -18.41 15.84
N HIS A 75 4.13 -18.57 14.54
CA HIS A 75 4.63 -17.53 13.65
C HIS A 75 3.96 -17.68 12.28
N THR A 76 3.74 -16.56 11.61
CA THR A 76 3.17 -16.49 10.27
C THR A 76 4.08 -15.66 9.37
N CYS A 77 4.13 -16.04 8.09
CA CYS A 77 4.75 -15.26 7.03
C CYS A 77 4.01 -15.59 5.73
N VAL A 78 3.59 -14.57 5.01
CA VAL A 78 2.88 -14.71 3.73
C VAL A 78 3.75 -14.10 2.63
N VAL A 79 3.95 -14.85 1.56
CA VAL A 79 4.80 -14.43 0.44
C VAL A 79 4.03 -14.62 -0.87
N ALA A 80 3.96 -13.56 -1.67
CA ALA A 80 3.42 -13.64 -3.02
C ALA A 80 4.34 -14.46 -3.92
N ARG A 81 3.79 -15.48 -4.58
CA ARG A 81 4.50 -16.33 -5.55
C ARG A 81 3.89 -16.11 -6.93
N LYS A 82 4.73 -15.82 -7.93
CA LYS A 82 4.31 -15.85 -9.34
C LYS A 82 3.99 -17.28 -9.74
N ASN A 83 2.83 -17.51 -10.35
CA ASN A 83 2.51 -18.80 -10.96
C ASN A 83 3.09 -18.90 -12.38
N SER A 84 3.08 -20.10 -12.96
CA SER A 84 3.61 -20.39 -14.31
C SER A 84 2.94 -19.57 -15.44
N ALA A 85 1.80 -18.94 -15.17
CA ALA A 85 1.06 -18.08 -16.10
C ALA A 85 1.43 -16.59 -15.96
N GLY A 86 2.43 -16.24 -15.14
CA GLY A 86 2.97 -14.88 -15.04
C GLY A 86 2.11 -13.89 -14.23
N GLY A 87 0.96 -14.33 -13.71
CA GLY A 87 0.10 -13.50 -12.86
C GLY A 87 0.54 -13.55 -11.40
N THR A 88 0.74 -12.38 -10.80
CA THR A 88 0.38 -12.15 -9.39
C THR A 88 -1.04 -11.62 -9.35
#